data_AF-A2FAT7-F1
#
_entry.id   AF-A2FAT7-F1
#
_cell.length_a   1.000
_cell.length_b   1.000
_cell.length_c   1.000
_cell.angle_alpha   90.00
_cell.angle_beta   90.00
_cell.angle_gamma   90.00
#
_symmetry.space_group_name_H-M   'P 1'
#
loop_
_entity.id
_entity.type
_entity.pdbx_description
1 polymer ?
#
loop_
_entity_poly.entity_id
_entity_poly.type
_entity_poly.pdbx_seq_one_letter_code
_entity_poly.pdbx_strand_id
1 'polypeptide(L)'
;MTIPKLITQLKNKLPKDEIFRRIRPKRLMELLGLYAFELHQLEMQEKAAGQGPAPEDDGPTPKYHHMHSSVVFNDTPAPAQAPLKPKIDCPFLLLDVRDEEEFEKCHIQGAKLYPKARLSRATNQFTPEILQYKAHPEKMIIVYCDYGKTSAEAAHMLAERGFDNIFLLHEGLAAFADEFPNLVGPNPPPPPLTPSKKNTAQVSAASKVSTAVVRGVHPHATKRDPNEKKPWK
;
A
#
# COMPACT_ATOMS: atom_id res chain seq x y z
N MET A 1 -15.07 -20.58 -5.46
CA MET A 1 -13.91 -20.13 -6.27
C MET A 1 -12.67 -20.36 -5.42
N THR A 2 -11.52 -20.80 -5.96
CA THR A 2 -10.26 -20.96 -5.22
C THR A 2 -9.21 -19.97 -5.74
N ILE A 3 -8.15 -19.69 -4.96
CA ILE A 3 -7.10 -18.76 -5.38
C ILE A 3 -6.44 -19.18 -6.70
N PRO A 4 -5.96 -20.43 -6.89
CA PRO A 4 -5.32 -20.84 -8.14
C PRO A 4 -6.24 -20.66 -9.35
N LYS A 5 -7.54 -20.98 -9.20
CA LYS A 5 -8.52 -20.82 -10.26
C LYS A 5 -8.73 -19.35 -10.64
N LEU A 6 -8.79 -18.45 -9.65
CA LEU A 6 -8.91 -17.01 -9.89
C LEU A 6 -7.65 -16.47 -10.59
N ILE A 7 -6.46 -16.86 -10.12
CA ILE A 7 -5.18 -16.47 -10.75
C ILE A 7 -5.14 -16.92 -12.21
N THR A 8 -5.50 -18.17 -12.52
CA THR A 8 -5.56 -18.65 -13.91
C THR A 8 -6.56 -17.86 -14.75
N GLN A 9 -7.73 -17.49 -14.21
CA GLN A 9 -8.70 -16.64 -14.93
C GLN A 9 -8.16 -15.24 -15.23
N LEU A 10 -7.38 -14.66 -14.31
CA LEU A 10 -6.74 -13.36 -14.52
C LEU A 10 -5.59 -13.45 -15.54
N LYS A 11 -4.84 -14.56 -15.54
CA LYS A 11 -3.76 -14.80 -16.51
C LYS A 11 -4.26 -14.87 -17.96
N ASN A 12 -5.45 -15.43 -18.19
CA ASN A 12 -5.99 -15.56 -19.53
C ASN A 12 -6.64 -14.27 -20.08
N LYS A 13 -6.66 -13.18 -19.30
CA LYS A 13 -7.25 -11.89 -19.67
C LYS A 13 -6.18 -10.83 -19.94
N LEU A 14 -5.38 -11.05 -20.98
CA LEU A 14 -4.55 -10.00 -21.57
C LEU A 14 -5.26 -9.47 -22.83
N PRO A 15 -5.75 -8.23 -22.84
CA PRO A 15 -6.30 -7.60 -24.04
C PRO A 15 -5.27 -7.59 -25.17
N LYS A 16 -5.72 -7.70 -26.43
CA LYS A 16 -4.83 -7.77 -27.61
C LYS A 16 -3.94 -6.52 -27.76
N ASP A 17 -4.36 -5.39 -27.22
CA ASP A 17 -3.70 -4.09 -27.36
C ASP A 17 -3.08 -3.57 -26.04
N GLU A 18 -2.94 -4.43 -25.03
CA GLU A 18 -2.33 -4.05 -23.75
C GLU A 18 -1.08 -4.88 -23.45
N ILE A 19 -0.04 -4.20 -22.96
CA ILE A 19 1.24 -4.83 -22.59
C ILE A 19 1.09 -5.58 -21.26
N PHE A 20 0.26 -5.06 -20.35
CA PHE A 20 0.08 -5.60 -19.02
C PHE A 20 -1.33 -6.08 -18.76
N ARG A 21 -1.43 -7.15 -17.97
CA ARG A 21 -2.71 -7.62 -17.44
C ARG A 21 -3.18 -6.65 -16.37
N ARG A 22 -4.49 -6.33 -16.38
CA ARG A 22 -5.10 -5.47 -15.37
C ARG A 22 -6.05 -6.24 -14.47
N ILE A 23 -5.92 -6.04 -13.16
CA ILE A 23 -6.86 -6.54 -12.16
C ILE A 23 -7.79 -5.40 -11.73
N ARG A 24 -9.10 -5.65 -11.75
CA ARG A 24 -10.11 -4.69 -11.28
C ARG A 24 -10.21 -4.73 -9.74
N PRO A 25 -10.58 -3.64 -9.05
CA PRO A 25 -10.70 -3.60 -7.60
C PRO A 25 -11.49 -4.77 -6.99
N LYS A 26 -12.69 -5.06 -7.54
CA LYS A 26 -13.50 -6.21 -7.11
C LYS A 26 -12.78 -7.57 -7.18
N ARG A 27 -11.94 -7.79 -8.20
CA ARG A 27 -11.18 -9.03 -8.33
C ARG A 27 -9.99 -9.10 -7.36
N LEU A 28 -9.38 -7.95 -7.06
CA LEU A 28 -8.38 -7.88 -6.00
C LEU A 28 -9.01 -8.18 -4.64
N MET A 29 -10.19 -7.62 -4.34
CA MET A 29 -10.93 -7.93 -3.11
C MET A 29 -11.27 -9.42 -2.98
N GLU A 30 -11.77 -10.06 -4.06
CA GLU A 30 -12.00 -11.52 -4.07
C GLU A 30 -10.72 -12.30 -3.74
N LEU A 31 -9.57 -11.89 -4.29
CA LEU A 31 -8.28 -12.53 -4.05
C LEU A 31 -7.82 -12.37 -2.59
N LEU A 32 -7.92 -11.15 -2.04
CA LEU A 32 -7.60 -10.85 -0.63
C LEU A 32 -8.49 -11.66 0.32
N GLY A 33 -9.80 -11.72 0.05
CA GLY A 33 -10.75 -12.47 0.88
C GLY A 33 -10.51 -13.98 0.87
N LEU A 34 -10.21 -14.56 -0.29
CA LEU A 34 -9.86 -15.97 -0.40
C LEU A 34 -8.57 -16.29 0.38
N TYR A 35 -7.56 -15.42 0.29
CA TYR A 35 -6.31 -15.60 1.02
C TYR A 35 -6.51 -15.50 2.54
N ALA A 36 -7.24 -14.49 3.02
CA ALA A 36 -7.56 -14.35 4.44
C ALA A 36 -8.33 -15.58 4.99
N PHE A 37 -9.23 -16.16 4.17
CA PHE A 37 -9.95 -17.37 4.54
C PHE A 37 -9.04 -18.61 4.62
N GLU A 38 -8.11 -18.79 3.67
CA GLU A 38 -7.13 -19.88 3.70
C GLU A 38 -6.17 -19.75 4.91
N LEU A 39 -5.72 -18.53 5.23
CA LEU A 39 -4.95 -18.25 6.46
C LEU A 39 -5.72 -18.68 7.72
N HIS A 40 -7.00 -18.30 7.82
CA HIS A 40 -7.82 -18.61 8.99
C HIS A 40 -8.06 -20.12 9.17
N GLN A 41 -8.28 -20.86 8.08
CA GLN A 41 -8.43 -22.31 8.16
C GLN A 41 -7.17 -22.99 8.70
N LEU A 42 -5.99 -22.54 8.27
CA LEU A 42 -4.72 -23.10 8.72
C LEU A 42 -4.47 -22.80 10.19
N GLU A 43 -4.76 -21.58 10.66
CA GLU A 43 -4.69 -21.24 12.08
C GLU A 43 -5.62 -22.12 12.95
N MET A 44 -6.82 -22.45 12.46
CA MET A 44 -7.74 -23.35 13.17
C MET A 44 -7.21 -24.79 13.21
N GLN A 45 -6.58 -25.26 12.13
CA GLN A 45 -5.98 -26.60 12.07
C GLN A 45 -4.75 -26.71 12.98
N GLU A 46 -3.90 -25.68 13.05
CA GLU A 46 -2.77 -25.66 13.99
C GLU A 46 -3.21 -25.66 15.45
N LYS A 47 -4.26 -24.89 15.78
CA LYS A 47 -4.82 -24.89 17.14
C LYS A 47 -5.48 -26.22 17.49
N ALA A 48 -6.06 -26.92 16.52
CA ALA A 48 -6.59 -28.27 16.70
C ALA A 48 -5.47 -29.32 16.85
N ALA A 49 -4.33 -29.13 16.17
CA ALA A 49 -3.17 -30.02 16.25
C ALA A 49 -2.26 -29.75 17.47
N GLY A 50 -2.29 -28.54 18.04
CA GLY A 50 -1.43 -28.09 19.14
C GLY A 50 -1.91 -28.38 20.57
N GLN A 51 -2.96 -29.16 20.77
CA GLN A 51 -3.36 -29.65 22.09
C GLN A 51 -2.57 -30.92 22.46
N GLY A 52 -1.28 -30.76 22.75
CA GLY A 52 -0.49 -31.75 23.48
C GLY A 52 -0.66 -31.61 25.00
N PRO A 53 -0.46 -32.67 25.80
CA PRO A 53 -0.70 -32.64 27.24
C PRO A 53 0.17 -31.56 27.92
N ALA A 54 -0.43 -30.85 28.88
CA ALA A 54 0.23 -29.84 29.70
C ALA A 54 1.50 -30.43 30.35
N PRO A 55 2.62 -29.68 30.42
CA PRO A 55 3.78 -30.13 31.14
C PRO A 55 3.41 -30.30 32.62
N GLU A 56 3.63 -31.51 33.13
CA GLU A 56 3.37 -31.89 34.49
C GLU A 56 4.26 -31.09 35.45
N ASP A 57 3.63 -30.64 36.53
CA ASP A 57 4.17 -29.90 37.66
C ASP A 57 5.22 -30.75 38.40
N ASP A 58 6.50 -30.38 38.33
CA ASP A 58 7.54 -30.95 39.19
C ASP A 58 8.23 -29.82 39.98
N GLY A 59 8.08 -29.93 41.31
CA GLY A 59 8.42 -28.94 42.33
C GLY A 59 9.92 -28.70 42.61
N PRO A 60 10.26 -28.27 43.85
CA PRO A 60 11.16 -27.14 44.06
C PRO A 60 12.65 -27.45 44.00
N THR A 61 13.41 -26.54 43.37
CA THR A 61 14.88 -26.55 43.25
C THR A 61 15.62 -26.40 44.60
N PRO A 62 16.73 -27.12 44.86
CA PRO A 62 17.64 -26.79 45.96
C PRO A 62 18.68 -25.73 45.53
N LYS A 63 18.97 -24.80 46.45
CA LYS A 63 19.97 -23.72 46.32
C LYS A 63 21.38 -24.27 46.56
N TYR A 64 22.34 -23.94 45.68
CA TYR A 64 23.77 -24.08 45.95
C TYR A 64 24.48 -22.73 45.79
N HIS A 65 25.07 -22.24 46.88
CA HIS A 65 26.18 -21.29 46.87
C HIS A 65 27.46 -22.09 46.60
N HIS A 66 28.34 -21.65 45.70
CA HIS A 66 29.80 -21.60 45.91
C HIS A 66 30.52 -20.96 44.71
N MET A 67 31.45 -20.07 45.03
CA MET A 67 32.30 -19.34 44.10
C MET A 67 33.50 -20.18 43.67
N HIS A 68 33.85 -20.18 42.37
CA HIS A 68 35.23 -20.08 41.88
C HIS A 68 35.31 -19.91 40.35
N SER A 69 35.94 -18.80 39.95
CA SER A 69 36.89 -18.59 38.84
C SER A 69 36.67 -19.25 37.45
N SER A 70 36.43 -18.37 36.47
CA SER A 70 37.10 -18.31 35.16
C SER A 70 36.91 -19.46 34.16
N VAL A 71 35.74 -19.49 33.52
CA VAL A 71 35.61 -19.68 32.06
C VAL A 71 34.32 -18.97 31.61
N VAL A 72 34.42 -17.77 31.03
CA VAL A 72 33.27 -17.14 30.35
C VAL A 72 33.18 -17.69 28.94
N PHE A 73 32.59 -18.87 28.82
CA PHE A 73 31.92 -19.28 27.59
C PHE A 73 30.66 -18.43 27.48
N ASN A 74 30.65 -17.44 26.60
CA ASN A 74 29.44 -16.69 26.30
C ASN A 74 28.57 -17.51 25.33
N ASP A 75 28.14 -18.68 25.76
CA ASP A 75 27.00 -19.39 25.19
C ASP A 75 25.74 -18.66 25.69
N THR A 76 25.46 -17.51 25.09
CA THR A 76 24.12 -16.95 25.14
C THR A 76 23.27 -17.84 24.24
N PRO A 77 22.35 -18.69 24.74
CA PRO A 77 21.35 -19.27 23.86
C PRO A 77 20.60 -18.10 23.23
N ALA A 78 20.71 -17.99 21.90
CA ALA A 78 19.92 -17.05 21.12
C ALA A 78 18.47 -17.13 21.59
N PRO A 79 17.77 -15.99 21.75
CA PRO A 79 16.39 -16.00 22.22
C PRO A 79 15.61 -16.98 21.36
N ALA A 80 14.98 -17.95 22.03
CA ALA A 80 14.15 -18.97 21.42
C ALA A 80 13.32 -18.32 20.32
N GLN A 81 13.61 -18.69 19.08
CA GLN A 81 12.91 -18.18 17.93
C GLN A 81 11.43 -18.43 18.20
N ALA A 82 10.64 -17.35 18.26
CA ALA A 82 9.19 -17.45 18.36
C ALA A 82 8.72 -18.51 17.33
N PRO A 83 7.75 -19.37 17.69
CA PRO A 83 7.30 -20.44 16.79
C PRO A 83 7.13 -19.86 15.40
N LEU A 84 7.94 -20.34 14.46
CA LEU A 84 7.91 -19.89 13.07
C LEU A 84 6.50 -20.18 12.59
N LYS A 85 5.64 -19.15 12.61
CA LYS A 85 4.29 -19.22 12.05
C LYS A 85 4.44 -19.87 10.68
N PRO A 86 3.63 -20.88 10.33
CA PRO A 86 3.76 -21.57 9.06
C PRO A 86 3.76 -20.50 7.97
N LYS A 87 4.87 -20.43 7.24
CA LYS A 87 5.02 -19.44 6.18
C LYS A 87 4.13 -19.89 5.04
N ILE A 88 2.87 -19.48 5.08
CA ILE A 88 1.93 -19.73 4.00
C ILE A 88 2.52 -19.05 2.77
N ASP A 89 2.75 -19.85 1.73
CA ASP A 89 3.27 -19.37 0.46
C ASP A 89 2.22 -18.47 -0.17
N CYS A 90 2.37 -17.16 0.05
CA CYS A 90 1.43 -16.17 -0.46
C CYS A 90 1.46 -16.22 -2.00
N PRO A 91 0.30 -16.46 -2.66
CA PRO A 91 0.26 -16.69 -4.11
C PRO A 91 0.35 -15.39 -4.93
N PHE A 92 0.33 -14.23 -4.27
CA PHE A 92 0.51 -12.94 -4.89
C PHE A 92 1.31 -11.99 -3.99
N LEU A 93 1.98 -11.03 -4.60
CA LEU A 93 2.63 -9.91 -3.96
C LEU A 93 1.90 -8.64 -4.35
N LEU A 94 1.39 -7.88 -3.39
CA LEU A 94 0.80 -6.57 -3.63
C LEU A 94 1.86 -5.50 -3.39
N LEU A 95 2.22 -4.74 -4.43
CA LEU A 95 3.36 -3.85 -4.46
C LEU A 95 2.91 -2.40 -4.67
N ASP A 96 3.13 -1.56 -3.66
CA ASP A 96 2.91 -0.11 -3.73
C ASP A 96 4.19 0.58 -4.20
N VAL A 97 4.12 1.29 -5.33
CA VAL A 97 5.31 1.93 -5.92
C VAL A 97 5.42 3.44 -5.65
N ARG A 98 4.59 3.95 -4.74
CA ARG A 98 4.61 5.35 -4.28
C ARG A 98 5.75 5.59 -3.30
N ASP A 99 5.87 6.83 -2.85
CA ASP A 99 6.83 7.21 -1.82
C ASP A 99 6.37 6.76 -0.42
N GLU A 100 7.32 6.69 0.50
CA GLU A 100 7.11 6.17 1.86
C GLU A 100 6.04 6.98 2.62
N GLU A 101 6.08 8.30 2.50
CA GLU A 101 5.12 9.20 3.14
C GLU A 101 3.67 8.96 2.67
N GLU A 102 3.47 8.59 1.41
CA GLU A 102 2.15 8.31 0.85
C GLU A 102 1.64 6.94 1.29
N PHE A 103 2.54 5.96 1.34
CA PHE A 103 2.26 4.63 1.85
C PHE A 103 1.86 4.68 3.32
N GLU A 104 2.60 5.41 4.15
CA GLU A 104 2.31 5.57 5.58
C GLU A 104 0.97 6.27 5.84
N LYS A 105 0.55 7.20 4.97
CA LYS A 105 -0.75 7.87 5.10
C LYS A 105 -1.92 6.95 4.79
N CYS A 106 -1.78 6.07 3.79
CA CYS A 106 -2.89 5.27 3.27
C CYS A 106 -2.37 4.24 2.27
N HIS A 107 -2.54 2.95 2.52
CA HIS A 107 -2.18 1.87 1.59
C HIS A 107 -3.15 0.68 1.71
N ILE A 108 -3.18 -0.19 0.70
CA ILE A 108 -4.01 -1.41 0.73
C ILE A 108 -3.44 -2.37 1.77
N GLN A 109 -4.29 -2.98 2.59
CA GLN A 109 -3.86 -3.94 3.60
C GLN A 109 -3.05 -5.09 2.98
N GLY A 110 -1.92 -5.42 3.59
CA GLY A 110 -1.00 -6.46 3.10
C GLY A 110 -0.10 -6.03 1.94
N ALA A 111 -0.20 -4.79 1.46
CA ALA A 111 0.73 -4.26 0.46
C ALA A 111 2.15 -4.10 1.03
N LYS A 112 3.14 -4.25 0.15
CA LYS A 112 4.56 -3.99 0.42
C LYS A 112 4.98 -2.72 -0.32
N LEU A 113 5.59 -1.80 0.40
CA LEU A 113 6.18 -0.60 -0.17
C LEU A 113 7.44 -0.94 -0.97
N TYR A 114 7.45 -0.54 -2.24
CA TYR A 114 8.60 -0.64 -3.12
C TYR A 114 8.64 0.56 -4.08
N PRO A 115 9.13 1.72 -3.62
CA PRO A 115 9.05 2.97 -4.39
C PRO A 115 9.70 2.80 -5.75
N LYS A 116 9.09 3.39 -6.80
CA LYS A 116 9.64 3.36 -8.17
C LYS A 116 11.11 3.79 -8.22
N ALA A 117 11.52 4.74 -7.37
CA ALA A 117 12.90 5.18 -7.23
C ALA A 117 13.91 4.08 -6.85
N ARG A 118 13.47 2.94 -6.30
CA ARG A 118 14.35 1.79 -6.05
C ARG A 118 14.65 0.99 -7.32
N LEU A 119 13.73 0.99 -8.30
CA LEU A 119 13.89 0.28 -9.58
C LEU A 119 14.96 0.91 -10.48
N SER A 120 15.29 2.19 -10.28
CA SER A 120 16.30 2.91 -11.06
C SER A 120 17.73 2.76 -10.53
N ARG A 121 17.92 2.09 -9.38
CA ARG A 121 19.26 1.91 -8.77
C ARG A 121 20.14 1.02 -9.64
N ALA A 122 21.47 1.18 -9.58
CA ALA A 122 22.39 0.33 -10.35
C ALA A 122 22.60 -1.05 -9.69
N THR A 123 22.58 -1.12 -8.37
CA THR A 123 22.81 -2.33 -7.56
C THR A 123 21.64 -2.61 -6.63
N ASN A 124 21.43 -3.88 -6.29
CA ASN A 124 20.38 -4.33 -5.35
C ASN A 124 18.98 -3.77 -5.66
N GLN A 125 18.65 -3.76 -6.96
CA GLN A 125 17.39 -3.26 -7.51
C GLN A 125 16.15 -4.04 -7.06
N PHE A 126 16.29 -5.19 -6.40
CA PHE A 126 15.17 -6.04 -5.99
C PHE A 126 15.44 -6.65 -4.63
N THR A 127 14.38 -6.77 -3.83
CA THR A 127 14.44 -7.55 -2.59
C THR A 127 14.42 -9.05 -2.90
N PRO A 128 14.93 -9.90 -1.99
CA PRO A 128 14.82 -11.36 -2.12
C PRO A 128 13.36 -11.83 -2.27
N GLU A 129 12.42 -11.14 -1.60
CA GLU A 129 10.98 -11.41 -1.72
C GLU A 129 10.50 -11.21 -3.16
N ILE A 130 10.77 -10.05 -3.78
CA ILE A 130 10.37 -9.77 -5.16
C ILE A 130 11.00 -10.78 -6.14
N LEU A 131 12.26 -11.15 -5.93
CA LEU A 131 12.95 -12.16 -6.75
C LEU A 131 12.33 -13.56 -6.61
N GLN A 132 11.83 -13.91 -5.42
CA GLN A 132 11.08 -15.15 -5.23
C GLN A 132 9.83 -15.15 -6.12
N TYR A 133 9.04 -14.07 -6.15
CA TYR A 133 7.88 -13.99 -7.04
C TYR A 133 8.27 -14.03 -8.52
N LYS A 134 9.41 -13.45 -8.91
CA LYS A 134 9.93 -13.54 -10.28
C LYS A 134 10.16 -14.99 -10.72
N ALA A 135 10.73 -15.80 -9.84
CA ALA A 135 11.07 -17.20 -10.13
C ALA A 135 9.85 -18.13 -10.25
N HIS A 136 8.68 -17.66 -9.81
CA HIS A 136 7.45 -18.45 -9.70
C HIS A 136 6.35 -17.90 -10.61
N PRO A 137 6.26 -18.34 -11.88
CA PRO A 137 5.28 -17.85 -12.84
C PRO A 137 3.84 -18.16 -12.43
N GLU A 138 3.61 -19.12 -11.53
CA GLU A 138 2.32 -19.42 -10.91
C GLU A 138 1.85 -18.29 -9.98
N LYS A 139 2.77 -17.56 -9.37
CA LYS A 139 2.45 -16.42 -8.50
C LYS A 139 2.22 -15.14 -9.29
N MET A 140 1.68 -14.11 -8.63
CA MET A 140 1.39 -12.81 -9.23
C MET A 140 2.12 -11.68 -8.51
N ILE A 141 2.59 -10.68 -9.26
CA ILE A 141 3.04 -9.40 -8.70
C ILE A 141 2.04 -8.34 -9.14
N ILE A 142 1.25 -7.82 -8.20
CA ILE A 142 0.23 -6.82 -8.44
C ILE A 142 0.80 -5.46 -8.06
N VAL A 143 0.99 -4.58 -9.04
CA VAL A 143 1.62 -3.28 -8.86
C VAL A 143 0.56 -2.17 -8.91
N TYR A 144 0.61 -1.24 -7.95
CA TYR A 144 -0.31 -0.11 -7.91
C TYR A 144 0.35 1.18 -7.39
N CYS A 145 -0.29 2.30 -7.72
CA CYS A 145 -0.04 3.64 -7.16
C CYS A 145 -1.41 4.34 -7.00
N ASP A 146 -1.51 5.67 -6.91
CA ASP A 146 -2.80 6.34 -6.68
C ASP A 146 -3.78 6.20 -7.85
N TYR A 147 -3.30 6.49 -9.08
CA TYR A 147 -4.13 6.59 -10.28
C TYR A 147 -3.66 5.70 -11.45
N GLY A 148 -2.71 4.79 -11.20
CA GLY A 148 -2.23 3.83 -12.20
C GLY A 148 -1.13 4.30 -13.16
N LYS A 149 -0.73 5.58 -13.14
CA LYS A 149 0.35 6.11 -14.02
C LYS A 149 1.72 5.61 -13.60
N THR A 150 2.12 5.90 -12.36
CA THR A 150 3.42 5.48 -11.80
C THR A 150 3.58 3.97 -11.76
N SER A 151 2.50 3.22 -11.50
CA SER A 151 2.54 1.76 -11.51
C SER A 151 2.76 1.19 -12.91
N ALA A 152 2.21 1.80 -13.97
CA ALA A 152 2.49 1.37 -15.34
C ALA A 152 3.97 1.54 -15.70
N GLU A 153 4.58 2.67 -15.35
CA GLU A 153 6.01 2.90 -15.55
C GLU A 153 6.86 1.90 -14.76
N ALA A 154 6.52 1.66 -13.49
CA ALA A 154 7.21 0.67 -12.67
C ALA A 154 7.08 -0.75 -13.24
N ALA A 155 5.90 -1.11 -13.75
CA ALA A 155 5.66 -2.39 -14.42
C ALA A 155 6.50 -2.54 -15.70
N HIS A 156 6.67 -1.49 -16.48
CA HIS A 156 7.61 -1.49 -17.61
C HIS A 156 9.05 -1.78 -17.17
N MET A 157 9.55 -1.07 -16.17
CA MET A 157 10.91 -1.27 -15.65
C MET A 157 11.13 -2.70 -15.11
N LEU A 158 10.09 -3.28 -14.49
CA LEU A 158 10.08 -4.67 -14.04
C LEU A 158 10.08 -5.63 -15.24
N ALA A 159 9.23 -5.43 -16.24
CA ALA A 159 9.14 -6.28 -17.42
C ALA A 159 10.45 -6.32 -18.22
N GLU A 160 11.09 -5.16 -18.42
CA GLU A 160 12.41 -5.06 -19.06
C GLU A 160 13.50 -5.87 -18.35
N ARG A 161 13.28 -6.19 -17.07
CA ARG A 161 14.17 -7.00 -16.23
C ARG A 161 13.71 -8.46 -16.10
N GLY A 162 12.79 -8.89 -16.97
CA GLY A 162 12.34 -10.27 -17.12
C GLY A 162 11.31 -10.70 -16.10
N PHE A 163 10.46 -9.79 -15.63
CA PHE A 163 9.31 -10.13 -14.80
C PHE A 163 8.07 -10.32 -15.71
N ASP A 164 7.59 -11.57 -15.81
CA ASP A 164 6.50 -11.91 -16.73
C ASP A 164 5.14 -12.10 -16.03
N ASN A 165 5.13 -12.11 -14.70
CA ASN A 165 3.95 -12.33 -13.85
C ASN A 165 3.40 -11.03 -13.23
N ILE A 166 3.52 -9.91 -13.95
CA ILE A 166 3.08 -8.58 -13.51
C ILE A 166 1.61 -8.34 -13.85
N PHE A 167 0.89 -7.72 -12.90
CA PHE A 167 -0.48 -7.27 -13.03
C PHE A 167 -0.59 -5.84 -12.50
N LEU A 168 -1.33 -4.98 -13.20
CA LEU A 168 -1.61 -3.62 -12.75
C LEU A 168 -2.99 -3.56 -12.08
N LEU A 169 -3.07 -2.91 -10.92
CA LEU A 169 -4.37 -2.54 -10.36
C LEU A 169 -5.01 -1.46 -11.23
N HIS A 170 -6.20 -1.75 -11.76
CA HIS A 170 -6.94 -0.81 -12.59
C HIS A 170 -7.34 0.42 -11.77
N GLU A 171 -7.03 1.61 -12.27
CA GLU A 171 -7.28 2.93 -11.64
C GLU A 171 -6.59 3.17 -10.28
N GLY A 172 -5.75 2.23 -9.82
CA GLY A 172 -4.90 2.41 -8.65
C GLY A 172 -5.63 2.40 -7.31
N LEU A 173 -5.00 2.99 -6.30
CA LEU A 173 -5.48 3.05 -4.92
C LEU A 173 -6.77 3.87 -4.81
N ALA A 174 -6.92 4.95 -5.58
CA ALA A 174 -8.08 5.84 -5.48
C ALA A 174 -9.39 5.09 -5.77
N ALA A 175 -9.45 4.34 -6.88
CA ALA A 175 -10.62 3.54 -7.21
C ALA A 175 -10.83 2.38 -6.23
N PHE A 176 -9.75 1.76 -5.76
CA PHE A 176 -9.86 0.69 -4.77
C PHE A 176 -10.39 1.19 -3.43
N ALA A 177 -9.97 2.36 -2.97
CA ALA A 177 -10.42 2.97 -1.72
C ALA A 177 -11.87 3.47 -1.81
N ASP A 178 -12.32 3.91 -2.99
CA ASP A 178 -13.72 4.30 -3.23
C ASP A 178 -14.66 3.08 -3.11
N GLU A 179 -14.29 1.94 -3.69
CA GLU A 179 -15.09 0.71 -3.63
C GLU A 179 -14.94 -0.04 -2.29
N PHE A 180 -13.74 -0.05 -1.69
CA PHE A 180 -13.38 -0.88 -0.54
C PHE A 180 -12.58 -0.12 0.54
N PRO A 181 -13.15 0.94 1.15
CA PRO A 181 -12.42 1.78 2.11
C PRO A 181 -11.90 1.02 3.34
N ASN A 182 -12.58 -0.06 3.75
CA ASN A 182 -12.18 -0.88 4.91
C ASN A 182 -10.91 -1.71 4.67
N LEU A 183 -10.47 -1.86 3.42
CA LEU A 183 -9.26 -2.60 3.04
C LEU A 183 -8.07 -1.67 2.77
N VAL A 184 -8.22 -0.39 3.08
CA VAL A 184 -7.20 0.63 2.94
C VAL A 184 -6.96 1.26 4.32
N GLY A 185 -5.71 1.45 4.72
CA GLY A 185 -5.40 1.96 6.05
C GLY A 185 -4.03 2.59 6.18
N PRO A 186 -3.82 3.27 7.33
CA PRO A 186 -2.69 2.87 8.17
C PRO A 186 -3.09 2.70 9.66
N ASN A 187 -4.23 3.27 10.07
CA ASN A 187 -4.77 3.36 11.43
C ASN A 187 -6.24 3.86 11.35
N PRO A 188 -7.22 3.37 12.14
CA PRO A 188 -8.50 4.05 12.30
C PRO A 188 -8.33 5.34 13.12
N PRO A 189 -8.94 6.49 12.75
CA PRO A 189 -8.86 7.70 13.58
C PRO A 189 -9.52 7.46 14.95
N PRO A 190 -9.00 8.03 16.06
CA PRO A 190 -9.73 8.00 17.33
C PRO A 190 -11.09 8.68 17.14
N PRO A 191 -12.17 8.18 17.80
CA PRO A 191 -13.48 8.82 17.70
C PRO A 191 -13.35 10.29 18.13
N PRO A 192 -14.06 11.22 17.48
CA PRO A 192 -13.98 12.62 17.85
C PRO A 192 -14.31 12.75 19.33
N LEU A 193 -13.40 13.34 20.10
CA LEU A 193 -13.72 13.82 21.44
C LEU A 193 -14.82 14.86 21.24
N THR A 194 -16.07 14.44 21.44
CA THR A 194 -17.19 15.37 21.48
C THR A 194 -16.90 16.34 22.61
N PRO A 195 -16.71 17.65 22.39
CA PRO A 195 -17.15 18.56 23.42
C PRO A 195 -18.66 18.38 23.50
N SER A 196 -19.12 17.88 24.65
CA SER A 196 -20.50 17.86 25.08
C SER A 196 -21.28 19.05 24.53
N LYS A 197 -22.50 18.77 24.08
CA LYS A 197 -23.58 19.74 23.88
C LYS A 197 -23.42 20.93 24.84
N LYS A 198 -23.15 22.11 24.30
CA LYS A 198 -23.65 23.35 24.87
C LYS A 198 -24.65 23.93 23.90
N ASN A 199 -25.92 23.71 24.21
CA ASN A 199 -27.01 24.59 23.79
C ASN A 199 -26.60 26.04 24.11
N THR A 200 -26.70 26.95 23.16
CA THR A 200 -27.28 28.28 23.36
C THR A 200 -27.66 28.84 22.00
N ALA A 201 -28.92 29.24 21.93
CA ALA A 201 -29.61 29.82 20.79
C ALA A 201 -28.98 31.15 20.32
N GLN A 202 -29.31 31.51 19.08
CA GLN A 202 -29.42 32.86 18.53
C GLN A 202 -28.35 33.89 18.91
N VAL A 203 -27.69 34.47 17.90
CA VAL A 203 -28.09 35.79 17.38
C VAL A 203 -27.39 36.08 16.05
N SER A 204 -28.19 36.61 15.13
CA SER A 204 -27.84 37.22 13.86
C SER A 204 -27.03 38.51 14.01
N ALA A 205 -26.01 38.72 13.17
CA ALA A 205 -25.60 40.06 12.72
C ALA A 205 -24.79 39.99 11.42
N ALA A 206 -25.16 40.84 10.48
CA ALA A 206 -24.62 40.96 9.14
C ALA A 206 -23.19 41.53 9.11
N SER A 207 -22.43 41.22 8.05
CA SER A 207 -21.38 42.10 7.56
C SER A 207 -21.33 42.07 6.04
N LYS A 208 -21.62 43.23 5.46
CA LYS A 208 -21.57 43.55 4.04
C LYS A 208 -20.11 43.78 3.64
N VAL A 209 -19.66 43.18 2.55
CA VAL A 209 -18.68 43.80 1.64
C VAL A 209 -19.03 43.37 0.21
N SER A 210 -19.41 44.33 -0.62
CA SER A 210 -19.38 44.19 -2.08
C SER A 210 -19.07 45.56 -2.68
N THR A 211 -17.95 45.56 -3.39
CA THR A 211 -17.27 46.68 -4.04
C THR A 211 -18.15 47.32 -5.12
N ALA A 212 -18.37 48.63 -5.02
CA ALA A 212 -19.08 49.39 -6.04
C ALA A 212 -18.15 49.81 -7.18
N VAL A 213 -18.60 49.49 -8.39
CA VAL A 213 -18.05 49.91 -9.68
C VAL A 213 -18.32 51.40 -9.89
N VAL A 214 -17.34 52.14 -10.44
CA VAL A 214 -17.52 53.56 -10.83
C VAL A 214 -17.42 53.67 -12.36
N ARG A 215 -18.43 54.26 -12.99
CA ARG A 215 -18.48 54.62 -14.42
C ARG A 215 -19.09 56.01 -14.57
N GLY A 216 -18.51 56.84 -15.45
CA GLY A 216 -19.03 58.15 -15.90
C GLY A 216 -17.88 59.09 -16.35
N VAL A 217 -17.38 59.04 -17.61
CA VAL A 217 -17.81 59.73 -18.86
C VAL A 217 -17.25 61.18 -19.04
N HIS A 218 -16.23 61.30 -19.92
CA HIS A 218 -15.90 62.29 -21.01
C HIS A 218 -16.07 63.84 -20.84
N PRO A 219 -15.53 64.71 -21.74
CA PRO A 219 -14.41 64.63 -22.73
C PRO A 219 -13.49 65.89 -22.77
N HIS A 220 -12.30 65.86 -23.42
CA HIS A 220 -11.83 66.95 -24.31
C HIS A 220 -10.62 66.54 -25.17
N ALA A 221 -10.53 67.11 -26.38
CA ALA A 221 -9.72 66.68 -27.52
C ALA A 221 -8.34 67.36 -27.63
N THR A 222 -7.41 66.76 -28.40
CA THR A 222 -6.45 67.36 -29.38
C THR A 222 -5.50 66.25 -29.89
N LYS A 223 -5.66 65.69 -31.09
CA LYS A 223 -5.19 66.06 -32.46
C LYS A 223 -3.71 65.75 -32.78
N ARG A 224 -3.52 64.94 -33.86
CA ARG A 224 -2.36 64.78 -34.79
C ARG A 224 -1.20 63.86 -34.35
N ASP A 225 -0.55 63.06 -35.20
CA ASP A 225 -0.69 62.68 -36.63
C ASP A 225 0.04 61.31 -36.85
N PRO A 226 -0.19 60.60 -37.99
CA PRO A 226 0.22 59.23 -38.23
C PRO A 226 1.40 59.10 -39.21
N ASN A 227 2.54 58.53 -38.80
CA ASN A 227 3.46 57.84 -39.71
C ASN A 227 4.59 57.18 -38.90
N GLU A 228 4.70 55.85 -38.91
CA GLU A 228 5.92 55.22 -39.44
C GLU A 228 5.78 53.70 -39.50
N LYS A 229 6.24 53.18 -40.64
CA LYS A 229 6.11 51.81 -41.09
C LYS A 229 7.34 50.99 -40.64
N LYS A 230 7.11 49.67 -40.47
CA LYS A 230 8.00 48.49 -40.58
C LYS A 230 9.20 48.66 -41.58
N PRO A 231 10.23 47.77 -41.66
CA PRO A 231 10.24 46.33 -41.32
C PRO A 231 11.56 45.69 -40.80
N TRP A 232 11.45 44.38 -40.54
CA TRP A 232 12.47 43.33 -40.35
C TRP A 232 13.66 43.33 -41.33
N LYS A 233 14.82 42.95 -40.80
CA LYS A 233 15.81 42.06 -41.42
C LYS A 233 16.42 41.15 -40.35
#